data_AF-B9F5H0-F1
#
_entry.id   AF-B9F5H0-F1
#
_cell.length_a   1.000
_cell.length_b   1.000
_cell.length_c   1.000
_cell.angle_alpha   90.00
_cell.angle_beta   90.00
_cell.angle_gamma   90.00
#
_symmetry.space_group_name_H-M   'P 1'
#
loop_
_entity.id
_entity.type
_entity.pdbx_description
1 polymer ?
#
loop_
_entity_poly.entity_id
_entity_poly.type
_entity_poly.pdbx_seq_one_letter_code
_entity_poly.pdbx_strand_id
1 'polypeptide(L)'
;MLAPCIMYATGRVSAPTGGCCDGVRTLNSAAADHQTTCACIKQQTSGMGGLRPDLVAGIPSKCGVNIPYAISPSTDCSRVH
;
A
#
# COMPACT_ATOMS: atom_id res chain seq x y z
N MET A 1 -1.88 1.40 -10.38
CA MET A 1 -0.41 1.21 -10.53
C MET A 1 0.28 1.82 -9.32
N LEU A 2 1.00 1.01 -8.51
CA LEU A 2 1.70 1.47 -7.30
C LEU A 2 3.19 1.81 -7.54
N ALA A 3 3.68 1.73 -8.78
CA ALA A 3 5.03 2.14 -9.14
C ALA A 3 5.45 3.52 -8.57
N PRO A 4 4.61 4.58 -8.60
CA PRO A 4 4.97 5.86 -7.98
C PRO A 4 5.11 5.80 -6.45
N CYS A 5 4.58 4.77 -5.78
CA CYS A 5 4.74 4.57 -4.34
C CYS A 5 6.12 4.02 -3.96
N ILE A 6 6.88 3.44 -4.89
CA ILE A 6 8.17 2.77 -4.61
C ILE A 6 9.16 3.73 -3.95
N MET A 7 9.26 4.96 -4.46
CA MET A 7 10.19 5.96 -3.92
C MET A 7 9.89 6.29 -2.46
N TYR A 8 8.60 6.39 -2.10
CA TYR A 8 8.21 6.63 -0.71
C TYR A 8 8.38 5.36 0.13
N ALA A 9 7.95 4.22 -0.39
CA ALA A 9 8.02 2.94 0.30
C ALA A 9 9.47 2.47 0.57
N THR A 10 10.44 2.94 -0.20
CA THR A 10 11.89 2.71 0.01
C THR A 10 12.56 3.81 0.83
N GLY A 11 11.82 4.84 1.27
CA GLY A 11 12.35 5.97 2.04
C GLY A 11 13.19 6.96 1.24
N ARG A 12 13.12 6.92 -0.09
CA ARG A 12 13.80 7.88 -0.98
C ARG A 12 13.11 9.23 -1.03
N VAL A 13 11.82 9.29 -0.68
CA VAL A 13 11.05 10.53 -0.52
C VAL A 13 10.28 10.52 0.80
N SER A 14 9.98 11.70 1.33
CA SER A 14 9.31 11.89 2.63
C SER A 14 7.78 11.78 2.58
N ALA A 15 7.18 11.81 1.37
CA ALA A 15 5.75 11.69 1.18
C ALA A 15 5.40 10.94 -0.12
N PRO A 16 4.27 10.20 -0.17
CA PRO A 16 3.75 9.62 -1.39
C PRO A 16 3.35 10.71 -2.38
N THR A 17 3.56 10.45 -3.67
CA THR A 17 3.14 11.35 -4.75
C THR A 17 1.63 11.26 -4.99
N GLY A 18 1.05 12.25 -5.66
CA GLY A 18 -0.37 12.21 -6.06
C GLY A 18 -0.72 10.94 -6.82
N GLY A 19 0.10 10.54 -7.81
CA GLY A 19 -0.09 9.30 -8.54
C GLY A 19 0.01 8.02 -7.69
N CYS A 20 0.79 8.03 -6.61
CA CYS A 20 0.77 6.94 -5.63
C CYS A 20 -0.58 6.88 -4.91
N CYS A 21 -1.06 8.02 -4.43
CA CYS A 21 -2.32 8.09 -3.70
C CYS A 21 -3.54 7.77 -4.58
N ASP A 22 -3.56 8.19 -5.83
CA ASP A 22 -4.57 7.78 -6.82
C ASP A 22 -4.56 6.26 -7.06
N GLY A 23 -3.37 5.67 -7.16
CA GLY A 23 -3.22 4.22 -7.29
C GLY A 23 -3.78 3.46 -6.08
N VAL A 24 -3.49 3.93 -4.88
CA VAL A 24 -4.00 3.35 -3.62
C VAL A 24 -5.50 3.54 -3.49
N ARG A 25 -6.02 4.71 -3.83
CA ARG A 25 -7.46 5.03 -3.78
C ARG A 25 -8.25 4.18 -4.78
N THR A 26 -7.75 4.05 -6.01
CA THR A 26 -8.33 3.20 -7.04
C THR A 26 -8.39 1.74 -6.61
N LEU A 27 -7.32 1.24 -5.98
CA LEU A 27 -7.29 -0.12 -5.41
C LEU A 27 -8.33 -0.28 -4.29
N ASN A 28 -8.39 0.70 -3.39
CA ASN A 28 -9.36 0.69 -2.29
C ASN A 28 -10.81 0.76 -2.78
N SER A 29 -11.09 1.46 -3.89
CA SER A 29 -12.43 1.52 -4.49
C SER A 29 -12.78 0.30 -5.35
N ALA A 30 -11.77 -0.35 -5.95
CA ALA A 30 -11.97 -1.51 -6.82
C ALA A 30 -12.16 -2.80 -6.02
N ALA A 31 -11.72 -2.83 -4.77
CA ALA A 31 -11.86 -4.00 -3.92
C ALA A 31 -13.20 -3.98 -3.18
N ALA A 32 -14.09 -4.89 -3.56
CA ALA A 32 -15.27 -5.21 -2.77
C ALA A 32 -14.91 -5.87 -1.42
N ASP A 33 -13.67 -6.34 -1.28
CA ASP A 33 -13.16 -7.09 -0.13
C ASP A 33 -11.74 -6.65 0.24
N HIS A 34 -11.54 -6.33 1.52
CA HIS A 34 -10.27 -5.83 2.04
C HIS A 34 -9.11 -6.85 1.90
N GLN A 35 -9.39 -8.14 1.86
CA GLN A 35 -8.39 -9.19 1.64
C GLN A 35 -7.84 -9.11 0.22
N THR A 36 -8.70 -8.81 -0.76
CA THR A 36 -8.30 -8.65 -2.16
C THR A 36 -7.37 -7.44 -2.33
N THR A 37 -7.67 -6.31 -1.68
CA THR A 37 -6.75 -5.14 -1.63
C THR A 37 -5.42 -5.54 -1.02
N CYS A 38 -5.45 -6.22 0.12
CA CYS A 38 -4.23 -6.66 0.81
C CYS A 38 -3.38 -7.56 -0.09
N ALA A 39 -3.98 -8.56 -0.74
CA ALA A 39 -3.29 -9.49 -1.61
C ALA A 39 -2.67 -8.78 -2.83
N CYS A 40 -3.39 -7.84 -3.44
CA CYS A 40 -2.89 -7.06 -4.58
C CYS A 40 -1.68 -6.21 -4.19
N ILE A 41 -1.75 -5.51 -3.05
CA ILE A 41 -0.63 -4.69 -2.57
C ILE A 41 0.55 -5.59 -2.20
N LYS A 42 0.29 -6.70 -1.51
CA LYS A 42 1.32 -7.71 -1.18
C LYS A 42 2.04 -8.15 -2.45
N GLN A 43 1.32 -8.60 -3.48
CA GLN A 43 1.91 -9.02 -4.76
C GLN A 43 2.73 -7.91 -5.45
N GLN A 44 2.24 -6.67 -5.47
CA GLN A 44 2.99 -5.53 -6.01
C GLN A 44 4.28 -5.30 -5.21
N THR A 45 4.24 -5.43 -3.89
CA THR A 45 5.37 -5.19 -2.99
C THR A 45 6.37 -6.34 -2.90
N SER A 46 5.95 -7.59 -3.11
CA SER A 46 6.83 -8.78 -3.00
C SER A 46 8.01 -8.75 -3.99
N GLY A 47 7.86 -8.04 -5.11
CA GLY A 47 8.93 -7.84 -6.10
C GLY A 47 9.82 -6.61 -5.85
N MET A 48 9.48 -5.77 -4.87
CA MET A 48 10.21 -4.54 -4.59
C MET A 48 11.24 -4.78 -3.48
N GLY A 49 12.50 -4.91 -3.86
CA GLY A 49 13.60 -4.98 -2.90
C GLY A 49 13.78 -3.64 -2.14
N GLY A 50 14.04 -3.72 -0.83
CA GLY A 50 14.35 -2.54 -0.01
C GLY A 50 13.15 -1.75 0.50
N LEU A 51 11.96 -2.32 0.46
CA LEU A 51 10.78 -1.71 1.08
C LEU A 51 10.92 -1.59 2.60
N ARG A 52 10.51 -0.44 3.12
CA ARG A 52 10.42 -0.14 4.55
C ARG A 52 8.99 -0.40 5.01
N PRO A 53 8.73 -1.45 5.80
CA PRO A 53 7.37 -1.83 6.19
C PRO A 53 6.64 -0.70 6.93
N ASP A 54 7.33 0.10 7.74
CA ASP A 54 6.78 1.28 8.42
C ASP A 54 6.25 2.33 7.44
N LEU A 55 6.96 2.56 6.33
CA LEU A 55 6.55 3.52 5.32
C LEU A 55 5.35 2.98 4.54
N VAL A 56 5.39 1.70 4.14
CA VAL A 56 4.28 1.04 3.42
C VAL A 56 3.00 1.11 4.24
N ALA A 57 3.07 0.81 5.54
CA ALA A 57 1.92 0.86 6.44
C ALA A 57 1.34 2.26 6.59
N GLY A 58 2.18 3.30 6.46
CA GLY A 58 1.75 4.70 6.52
C GLY A 58 1.23 5.29 5.21
N ILE A 59 1.35 4.59 4.07
CA ILE A 59 0.86 5.10 2.76
C ILE A 59 -0.64 5.43 2.80
N PRO A 60 -1.53 4.53 3.26
CA PRO A 60 -2.97 4.79 3.23
C PRO A 60 -3.33 6.06 4.00
N SER A 61 -2.84 6.18 5.23
CA SER A 61 -3.07 7.34 6.09
C SER A 61 -2.54 8.64 5.45
N LYS A 62 -1.35 8.61 4.84
CA LYS A 62 -0.80 9.79 4.13
C LYS A 62 -1.58 10.15 2.86
N CYS A 63 -2.23 9.17 2.24
CA CYS A 63 -3.07 9.37 1.07
C CYS A 63 -4.54 9.69 1.40
N GLY A 64 -4.88 9.82 2.69
CA GLY A 64 -6.25 10.06 3.14
C GLY A 64 -7.18 8.89 2.81
N VAL A 65 -6.64 7.67 2.83
CA VAL A 65 -7.39 6.42 2.66
C VAL A 65 -7.38 5.71 4.01
N ASN A 66 -8.56 5.54 4.60
CA ASN A 66 -8.69 4.86 5.88
C ASN A 66 -8.85 3.36 5.64
N ILE A 67 -7.86 2.59 6.07
CA ILE A 67 -7.86 1.13 5.98
C ILE A 67 -7.70 0.62 7.43
N PRO A 68 -8.60 -0.25 7.92
CA PRO A 68 -8.61 -0.65 9.32
C PRO A 68 -7.44 -1.57 9.72
N TYR A 69 -6.49 -1.83 8.82
CA TYR A 69 -5.33 -2.69 9.04
C TYR A 69 -4.06 -2.09 8.41
N ALA A 70 -2.92 -2.41 9.00
CA ALA A 70 -1.62 -2.02 8.47
C ALA A 70 -1.29 -2.85 7.23
N ILE A 71 -0.96 -2.17 6.13
CA ILE A 71 -0.50 -2.81 4.90
C ILE A 71 1.02 -2.94 4.96
N SER A 72 1.51 -4.17 4.98
CA SER A 72 2.92 -4.52 5.02
C SER A 72 3.15 -5.74 4.12
N PRO A 73 4.35 -5.90 3.53
CA PRO A 73 4.70 -7.14 2.83
C PRO A 73 4.55 -8.40 3.72
N SER A 74 4.64 -8.23 5.04
CA SER A 74 4.43 -9.29 6.04
C SER A 74 2.98 -9.40 6.53
N THR A 75 2.07 -8.52 6.09
CA THR A 75 0.66 -8.58 6.50
C THR A 75 0.04 -9.87 6.00
N ASP A 76 -0.64 -10.56 6.91
CA ASP A 76 -1.43 -11.73 6.58
C ASP A 76 -2.80 -11.29 6.07
N CYS A 77 -2.95 -11.33 4.75
CA CYS A 77 -4.16 -10.87 4.07
C CYS A 77 -5.40 -11.71 4.35
N SER A 78 -5.25 -12.93 4.88
CA SER A 78 -6.36 -13.80 5.27
C SER A 78 -6.99 -13.38 6.60
N ARG A 79 -6.27 -12.56 7.39
CA ARG A 79 -6.76 -12.01 8.67
C ARG A 79 -7.38 -10.63 8.55
N VAL A 80 -7.43 -10.11 7.33
CA VAL A 80 -8.10 -8.86 7.00
C VAL A 80 -9.61 -9.15 6.84
N HIS A 81 -10.47 -8.33 7.44
CA HIS A 81 -11.94 -8.37 7.33
C HIS A 81 -12.44 -6.95 7.12
#